data_AF-A0A975AY21-F1
#
_entry.id   AF-A0A975AY21-F1
#
_cell.length_a   1.000
_cell.length_b   1.000
_cell.length_c   1.000
_cell.angle_alpha   90.00
_cell.angle_beta   90.00
_cell.angle_gamma   90.00
#
_symmetry.space_group_name_H-M   'P 1'
#
loop_
_entity.id
_entity.type
_entity.pdbx_description
1 polymer ?
#
loop_
_entity_poly.entity_id
_entity_poly.type
_entity_poly.pdbx_seq_one_letter_code
_entity_poly.pdbx_strand_id
1 'polypeptide(L)'
;MTKREIKAINFTPKYDVLEDRVRLSINYEDINNRVDFMITRAFSLKLLPTLSEYMDKFYAGTLPQESNAPQPSKDTLVKNEQTSRTDDTNLELYKQGDELLKEVKFSYLKESKRTIIHFISEESIAVVNLDAPNMQQIFSVIKATIPYFSWGISQSL
;
A
#
# COMPACT_ATOMS: atom_id res chain seq x y z
N MET A 1 21.92 -12.91 9.43
CA MET A 1 21.09 -13.39 8.31
C MET A 1 21.14 -12.35 7.21
N THR A 2 21.40 -12.76 5.97
CA THR A 2 21.39 -11.86 4.81
C THR A 2 19.95 -11.73 4.34
N LYS A 3 19.41 -10.50 4.32
CA LYS A 3 18.05 -10.24 3.84
C LYS A 3 17.99 -10.45 2.34
N ARG A 4 16.88 -10.99 1.85
CA ARG A 4 16.62 -11.18 0.43
C ARG A 4 16.28 -9.84 -0.23
N GLU A 5 17.02 -9.44 -1.26
CA GLU A 5 16.72 -8.23 -2.02
C GLU A 5 15.84 -8.55 -3.23
N ILE A 6 14.75 -7.79 -3.41
CA ILE A 6 13.74 -7.97 -4.44
C ILE A 6 13.55 -6.63 -5.16
N LYS A 7 13.67 -6.63 -6.49
CA LYS A 7 13.30 -5.47 -7.31
C LYS A 7 11.82 -5.53 -7.63
N ALA A 8 11.08 -4.47 -7.33
CA ALA A 8 9.67 -4.39 -7.66
C ALA A 8 9.48 -4.02 -9.14
N ILE A 9 8.70 -4.85 -9.83
CA ILE A 9 8.17 -4.63 -11.17
C ILE A 9 6.75 -4.10 -11.05
N ASN A 10 5.91 -4.82 -10.28
CA ASN A 10 4.53 -4.46 -10.00
C ASN A 10 4.38 -4.20 -8.50
N PHE A 11 3.56 -3.21 -8.11
CA PHE A 11 3.27 -2.91 -6.72
C PHE A 11 1.77 -2.59 -6.59
N THR A 12 1.13 -3.13 -5.55
CA THR A 12 -0.32 -2.97 -5.35
C THR A 12 -0.60 -2.68 -3.88
N PRO A 13 -0.65 -1.38 -3.49
CA PRO A 13 -1.01 -0.99 -2.15
C PRO A 13 -2.54 -1.03 -2.00
N LYS A 14 -3.04 -1.72 -0.98
CA LYS A 14 -4.47 -1.82 -0.65
C LYS A 14 -4.67 -1.70 0.84
N TYR A 15 -5.62 -0.85 1.25
CA TYR A 15 -6.06 -0.82 2.64
C TYR A 15 -7.09 -1.92 2.89
N ASP A 16 -6.84 -2.75 3.90
CA ASP A 16 -7.76 -3.76 4.41
C ASP A 16 -8.48 -3.20 5.65
N VAL A 17 -9.80 -2.99 5.50
CA VAL A 17 -10.65 -2.42 6.54
C VAL A 17 -10.90 -3.42 7.67
N LEU A 18 -10.90 -4.73 7.38
CA LEU A 18 -11.18 -5.77 8.37
C LEU A 18 -9.99 -5.98 9.30
N GLU A 19 -8.79 -6.00 8.74
CA GLU A 19 -7.55 -6.20 9.51
C GLU A 19 -6.92 -4.91 10.02
N ASP A 20 -7.44 -3.76 9.57
CA ASP A 20 -6.94 -2.42 9.90
C ASP A 20 -5.47 -2.20 9.53
N ARG A 21 -5.10 -2.65 8.32
CA ARG A 21 -3.72 -2.68 7.82
C ARG A 21 -3.68 -2.33 6.34
N VAL A 22 -2.57 -1.76 5.90
CA VAL A 22 -2.27 -1.68 4.46
C VAL A 22 -1.50 -2.94 4.08
N ARG A 23 -1.99 -3.64 3.06
CA ARG A 23 -1.26 -4.70 2.37
C ARG A 23 -0.57 -4.08 1.16
N LEU A 24 0.73 -4.31 1.04
CA LEU A 24 1.52 -3.91 -0.10
C LEU A 24 2.06 -5.17 -0.77
N SER A 25 1.40 -5.58 -1.85
CA SER A 25 1.83 -6.72 -2.65
C SER A 25 2.79 -6.29 -3.73
N ILE A 26 3.97 -6.92 -3.77
CA ILE A 26 5.00 -6.66 -4.76
C ILE A 26 5.18 -7.90 -5.62
N ASN A 27 5.27 -7.70 -6.94
CA ASN A 27 5.46 -8.76 -7.93
C ASN A 27 4.44 -9.90 -7.80
N TYR A 28 3.15 -9.58 -7.60
CA TYR A 28 2.12 -10.59 -7.35
C TYR A 28 2.01 -11.66 -8.47
N GLU A 29 2.47 -11.34 -9.69
CA GLU A 29 2.49 -12.23 -10.85
C GLU A 29 3.67 -13.22 -10.86
N ASP A 30 4.75 -12.92 -10.13
CA ASP A 30 5.96 -13.76 -10.05
C ASP A 30 6.11 -14.34 -8.65
N ILE A 31 5.66 -15.57 -8.47
CA ILE A 31 5.70 -16.32 -7.20
C ILE A 31 7.10 -16.31 -6.58
N ASN A 32 8.13 -16.46 -7.40
CA ASN A 32 9.48 -16.55 -6.87
C ASN A 32 9.89 -15.21 -6.26
N ASN A 33 9.56 -14.09 -6.90
CA ASN A 33 9.96 -12.73 -6.49
C ASN A 33 8.86 -11.92 -5.82
N ARG A 34 7.76 -12.57 -5.43
CA ARG A 34 6.64 -11.96 -4.72
C ARG A 34 6.99 -11.73 -3.26
N VAL A 35 6.55 -10.60 -2.72
CA VAL A 35 6.55 -10.31 -1.30
C VAL A 35 5.32 -9.49 -0.96
N ASP A 36 4.64 -9.87 0.12
CA ASP A 36 3.48 -9.16 0.64
C ASP A 36 3.85 -8.51 1.97
N PHE A 37 3.93 -7.18 1.99
CA PHE A 37 4.18 -6.45 3.23
C PHE A 37 2.88 -6.08 3.91
N MET A 38 2.79 -6.39 5.21
CA MET A 38 1.80 -5.83 6.10
C MET A 38 2.31 -4.56 6.74
N ILE A 39 1.56 -3.48 6.58
CA ILE A 39 1.82 -2.20 7.20
C ILE A 39 0.70 -1.92 8.20
N THR A 40 1.04 -1.91 9.48
CA THR A 40 0.06 -1.63 10.53
C THR A 40 -0.36 -0.16 10.51
N ARG A 41 -1.60 0.14 10.92
CA ARG A 41 -2.05 1.53 11.13
C ARG A 41 -1.06 2.32 11.99
N ALA A 42 -0.56 1.73 13.08
CA ALA A 42 0.40 2.39 13.95
C ALA A 42 1.70 2.79 13.22
N PHE A 43 2.19 1.94 12.31
CA PHE A 43 3.34 2.26 11.47
C PHE A 43 3.00 3.34 10.44
N SER A 44 1.85 3.21 9.76
CA SER A 44 1.38 4.20 8.78
C SER A 44 1.24 5.60 9.39
N LEU A 45 0.66 5.70 10.59
CA LEU A 45 0.53 6.96 11.32
C LEU A 45 1.88 7.58 11.70
N LYS A 46 2.90 6.76 11.98
CA LYS A 46 4.28 7.23 12.20
C LYS A 46 4.96 7.67 10.90
N LEU A 47 4.65 7.02 9.79
CA LEU A 47 5.22 7.31 8.47
C LEU A 47 4.65 8.58 7.85
N LEU A 48 3.37 8.88 8.12
CA LEU A 48 2.63 9.96 7.49
C LEU A 48 3.30 11.34 7.55
N PRO A 49 3.80 11.83 8.71
CA PRO A 49 4.45 13.14 8.77
C PRO A 49 5.68 13.22 7.87
N THR A 50 6.56 12.23 7.94
CA THR A 50 7.77 12.15 7.10
C THR A 50 7.41 12.06 5.63
N LEU A 51 6.38 11.28 5.28
CA LEU A 51 5.93 11.15 3.91
C LEU A 51 5.30 12.45 3.39
N SER A 52 4.52 13.15 4.22
CA SER A 52 3.93 14.46 3.87
C SER A 52 5.02 15.49 3.59
N GLU A 53 6.00 15.63 4.49
CA GLU A 53 7.14 16.53 4.30
C GLU A 53 7.92 16.19 3.03
N TYR A 54 8.08 14.89 2.74
CA TYR A 54 8.76 14.43 1.53
C TYR A 54 7.96 14.79 0.26
N MET A 55 6.64 14.60 0.27
CA MET A 55 5.75 14.98 -0.82
C MET A 55 5.77 16.49 -1.07
N ASP A 56 5.71 17.30 -0.01
CA ASP A 56 5.77 18.75 -0.11
C ASP A 56 7.13 19.22 -0.66
N LYS A 57 8.22 18.59 -0.26
CA LYS A 57 9.57 18.97 -0.70
C LYS A 57 9.86 18.66 -2.16
N PHE A 58 9.40 17.51 -2.67
CA PHE A 58 9.80 17.00 -3.98
C PHE A 58 8.68 16.98 -5.03
N TYR A 59 7.42 17.04 -4.59
CA TYR A 59 6.23 16.89 -5.43
C TYR A 59 5.21 18.03 -5.24
N ALA A 60 5.57 19.13 -4.57
CA ALA A 60 4.72 20.33 -4.43
C ALA A 60 4.13 20.75 -5.79
N GLY A 61 2.81 20.94 -5.82
CA GLY A 61 2.05 21.34 -7.01
C GLY A 61 1.55 20.20 -7.90
N THR A 62 1.95 18.94 -7.63
CA THR A 62 1.36 17.78 -8.31
C THR A 62 0.24 17.10 -7.51
N LEU A 63 0.01 17.51 -6.26
CA LEU A 63 -1.06 16.98 -5.42
C LEU A 63 -2.39 17.02 -6.19
N PRO A 64 -3.05 15.87 -6.41
CA PRO A 64 -4.40 15.88 -6.92
C PRO A 64 -5.25 16.69 -5.94
N GLN A 65 -6.05 17.63 -6.45
CA GLN A 65 -7.24 18.09 -5.72
C GLN A 65 -7.90 16.87 -5.11
N GLU A 66 -8.22 16.92 -3.81
CA GLU A 66 -8.83 15.84 -3.04
C GLU A 66 -9.83 15.06 -3.89
N SER A 67 -9.35 14.01 -4.56
CA SER A 67 -10.21 13.11 -5.28
C SER A 67 -10.83 12.30 -4.17
N ASN A 68 -12.14 12.54 -4.01
CA ASN A 68 -13.03 11.84 -3.09
C ASN A 68 -12.46 10.48 -2.75
N ALA A 69 -12.13 10.29 -1.46
CA ALA A 69 -11.75 9.00 -0.92
C ALA A 69 -12.64 7.93 -1.57
N PRO A 70 -12.10 6.79 -2.04
CA PRO A 70 -12.94 5.73 -2.57
C PRO A 70 -13.97 5.39 -1.49
N GLN A 71 -15.20 5.86 -1.71
CA GLN A 71 -16.32 5.46 -0.89
C GLN A 71 -16.36 3.93 -0.99
N PRO A 72 -16.50 3.21 0.12
CA PRO A 72 -16.84 1.80 0.04
C PRO A 72 -18.15 1.73 -0.75
N SER A 73 -18.07 1.25 -1.98
CA SER A 73 -19.23 1.04 -2.84
C SER A 73 -20.17 0.09 -2.11
N LYS A 74 -21.26 0.65 -1.59
CA LYS A 74 -22.41 -0.15 -1.20
C LYS A 74 -23.03 -0.70 -2.48
N ASP A 75 -23.12 -2.02 -2.52
CA ASP A 75 -23.98 -2.82 -3.40
C ASP A 75 -23.70 -2.80 -4.91
N THR A 76 -23.03 -3.87 -5.36
CA THR A 76 -23.63 -4.71 -6.41
C THR A 76 -23.33 -6.16 -6.06
N LEU A 77 -24.22 -6.77 -5.28
CA LEU A 77 -24.31 -8.22 -5.11
C LEU A 77 -24.73 -8.85 -6.45
N VAL A 78 -23.77 -9.07 -7.35
CA VAL A 78 -23.96 -9.99 -8.47
C VAL A 78 -23.75 -11.40 -7.93
N LYS A 79 -24.87 -12.09 -7.70
CA LYS A 79 -24.95 -13.52 -7.44
C LYS A 79 -24.35 -14.28 -8.63
N ASN A 80 -23.07 -14.64 -8.55
CA ASN A 80 -22.49 -15.64 -9.46
C ASN A 80 -22.30 -16.94 -8.67
N GLU A 81 -23.31 -17.80 -8.78
CA GLU A 81 -23.16 -19.23 -8.56
C GLU A 81 -22.31 -19.80 -9.71
N GLN A 82 -21.01 -19.87 -9.51
CA GLN A 82 -20.12 -20.74 -10.29
C GLN A 82 -19.15 -21.43 -9.34
N THR A 83 -19.59 -22.58 -8.81
CA THR A 83 -18.67 -23.62 -8.33
C THR A 83 -17.85 -24.11 -9.52
N SER A 84 -16.56 -23.76 -9.59
CA SER A 84 -15.63 -24.46 -10.48
C SER A 84 -14.21 -24.36 -9.95
N ARG A 85 -13.78 -25.47 -9.32
CA ARG A 85 -12.41 -25.98 -9.16
C ARG A 85 -11.36 -25.03 -8.57
N THR A 86 -11.03 -25.27 -7.31
CA THR A 86 -9.79 -24.81 -6.69
C THR A 86 -8.61 -25.47 -7.39
N ASP A 87 -7.94 -24.76 -8.30
CA ASP A 87 -6.63 -25.17 -8.80
C ASP A 87 -5.61 -25.08 -7.66
N ASP A 88 -4.92 -26.18 -7.35
CA ASP A 88 -3.88 -26.24 -6.31
C ASP A 88 -2.76 -25.21 -6.55
N THR A 89 -2.54 -24.81 -7.81
CA THR A 89 -1.63 -23.73 -8.23
C THR A 89 -2.03 -22.35 -7.67
N ASN A 90 -3.32 -22.07 -7.50
CA ASN A 90 -3.78 -20.85 -6.84
C ASN A 90 -3.58 -20.92 -5.32
N LEU A 91 -3.65 -22.12 -4.73
CA LEU A 91 -3.45 -22.28 -3.29
C LEU A 91 -2.01 -21.93 -2.87
N GLU A 92 -1.02 -22.24 -3.71
CA GLU A 92 0.39 -21.87 -3.49
C GLU A 92 0.61 -20.35 -3.54
N LEU A 93 -0.12 -19.63 -4.38
CA LEU A 93 -0.14 -18.15 -4.39
C LEU A 93 -0.65 -17.55 -3.07
N TYR A 94 -1.42 -18.29 -2.27
CA TYR A 94 -1.90 -17.83 -0.95
C TYR A 94 -1.01 -18.28 0.22
N LYS A 95 -0.02 -19.15 -0.01
CA LYS A 95 0.84 -19.69 1.05
C LYS A 95 2.08 -18.84 1.33
N GLN A 96 2.37 -17.84 0.51
CA GLN A 96 3.50 -16.96 0.74
C GLN A 96 3.21 -16.10 1.99
N GLY A 97 4.11 -16.17 2.97
CA GLY A 97 3.92 -15.53 4.26
C GLY A 97 3.89 -14.01 4.12
N ASP A 98 2.87 -13.41 4.73
CA ASP A 98 2.78 -11.95 4.89
C ASP A 98 3.90 -11.47 5.82
N GLU A 99 4.72 -10.51 5.37
CA GLU A 99 5.86 -9.99 6.12
C GLU A 99 5.52 -8.64 6.77
N LEU A 100 5.81 -8.48 8.07
CA LEU A 100 5.60 -7.19 8.74
C LEU A 100 6.68 -6.18 8.32
N LEU A 101 6.24 -5.04 7.77
CA LEU A 101 7.13 -3.94 7.42
C LEU A 101 7.71 -3.28 8.68
N LYS A 102 9.04 -3.11 8.72
CA LYS A 102 9.77 -2.54 9.86
C LYS A 102 10.35 -1.17 9.58
N GLU A 103 10.84 -0.95 8.37
CA GLU A 103 11.52 0.28 8.00
C GLU A 103 11.22 0.64 6.54
N VAL A 104 11.15 1.95 6.26
CA VAL A 104 11.01 2.50 4.92
C VAL A 104 12.09 3.55 4.71
N LYS A 105 12.84 3.44 3.63
CA LYS A 105 13.84 4.45 3.24
C LYS A 105 13.44 5.08 1.93
N PHE A 106 13.47 6.41 1.88
CA PHE A 106 13.18 7.20 0.68
C PHE A 106 14.47 7.79 0.13
N SER A 107 14.62 7.77 -1.18
CA SER A 107 15.73 8.41 -1.87
C SER A 107 15.23 9.08 -3.14
N TYR A 108 15.45 10.39 -3.26
CA TYR A 108 15.01 11.17 -4.42
C TYR A 108 16.14 11.32 -5.44
N LEU A 109 15.92 10.81 -6.66
CA LEU A 109 16.80 11.01 -7.80
C LEU A 109 16.36 12.28 -8.54
N LYS A 110 17.11 13.37 -8.35
CA LYS A 110 16.83 14.67 -8.99
C LYS A 110 16.89 14.62 -10.52
N GLU A 111 17.79 13.79 -11.07
CA GLU A 111 18.03 13.68 -12.51
C GLU A 111 16.82 13.11 -13.27
N SER A 112 16.22 12.07 -12.71
CA SER A 112 15.08 11.36 -13.32
C SER A 112 13.72 11.78 -12.73
N LYS A 113 13.70 12.62 -11.70
CA LYS A 113 12.51 12.99 -10.91
C LYS A 113 11.76 11.78 -10.35
N ARG A 114 12.50 10.74 -9.97
CA ARG A 114 11.96 9.50 -9.43
C ARG A 114 12.35 9.31 -7.97
N THR A 115 11.47 8.68 -7.22
CA THR A 115 11.73 8.26 -5.84
C THR A 115 12.02 6.77 -5.81
N ILE A 116 13.13 6.40 -5.20
CA ILE A 116 13.40 5.03 -4.81
C ILE A 116 12.91 4.84 -3.38
N ILE A 117 12.07 3.83 -3.18
CA ILE A 117 11.65 3.38 -1.86
C ILE A 117 12.23 2.01 -1.59
N HIS A 118 12.87 1.86 -0.43
CA HIS A 118 13.23 0.56 0.12
C HIS A 118 12.22 0.19 1.23
N PHE A 119 11.44 -0.85 1.00
CA PHE A 119 10.59 -1.48 2.02
C PHE A 119 11.38 -2.60 2.67
N ILE A 120 11.54 -2.56 3.99
CA ILE A 120 12.43 -3.44 4.72
C ILE A 120 11.64 -4.18 5.81
N SER A 121 11.68 -5.50 5.77
CA SER A 121 11.20 -6.39 6.84
C SER A 121 12.38 -7.08 7.53
N GLU A 122 12.10 -8.13 8.30
CA GLU A 122 13.12 -8.99 8.90
C GLU A 122 13.83 -9.86 7.85
N GLU A 123 13.10 -10.35 6.84
CA GLU A 123 13.60 -11.33 5.87
C GLU A 123 13.91 -10.75 4.49
N SER A 124 13.24 -9.66 4.10
CA SER A 124 13.32 -9.11 2.74
C SER A 124 13.53 -7.59 2.70
N ILE A 125 14.05 -7.15 1.55
CA ILE A 125 14.19 -5.75 1.16
C ILE A 125 13.61 -5.63 -0.24
N ALA A 126 12.52 -4.91 -0.40
CA ALA A 126 11.96 -4.61 -1.71
C ALA A 126 12.31 -3.19 -2.15
N VAL A 127 12.87 -3.06 -3.36
CA VAL A 127 13.28 -1.80 -3.94
C VAL A 127 12.31 -1.41 -5.04
N VAL A 128 11.63 -0.28 -4.88
CA VAL A 128 10.63 0.23 -5.81
C VAL A 128 11.09 1.57 -6.36
N ASN A 129 11.01 1.73 -7.68
CA ASN A 129 11.33 2.98 -8.35
C ASN A 129 10.03 3.61 -8.86
N LEU A 130 9.67 4.76 -8.31
CA LEU A 130 8.37 5.39 -8.45
C LEU A 130 8.48 6.75 -9.11
N ASP A 131 7.55 7.03 -10.01
CA ASP A 131 7.28 8.35 -10.54
C ASP A 131 6.25 9.10 -9.66
N ALA A 132 5.92 10.34 -10.04
CA ALA A 132 5.02 11.19 -9.28
C ALA A 132 3.61 10.59 -9.08
N PRO A 133 2.91 10.07 -10.11
CA PRO A 133 1.58 9.49 -9.95
C PRO A 133 1.57 8.30 -8.98
N ASN A 134 2.56 7.40 -9.11
CA ASN A 134 2.64 6.23 -8.26
C ASN A 134 2.98 6.61 -6.81
N MET A 135 3.82 7.63 -6.58
CA MET A 135 4.07 8.17 -5.25
C MET A 135 2.79 8.73 -4.61
N GLN A 136 1.94 9.41 -5.38
CA GLN A 136 0.67 9.93 -4.89
C GLN A 136 -0.31 8.84 -4.53
N GLN A 137 -0.35 7.75 -5.30
CA GLN A 137 -1.17 6.58 -4.99
C GLN A 137 -0.73 5.94 -3.66
N ILE A 138 0.58 5.81 -3.43
CA ILE A 138 1.09 5.31 -2.14
C ILE A 138 0.69 6.26 -1.01
N PHE A 139 0.86 7.56 -1.21
CA PHE A 139 0.47 8.56 -0.22
C PHE A 139 -1.02 8.50 0.10
N SER A 140 -1.90 8.36 -0.90
CA SER A 140 -3.35 8.29 -0.68
C SER A 140 -3.77 7.02 0.07
N VAL A 141 -3.16 5.88 -0.25
CA VAL A 141 -3.44 4.62 0.47
C VAL A 141 -2.95 4.68 1.91
N ILE A 142 -1.77 5.26 2.17
CA ILE A 142 -1.29 5.46 3.54
C ILE A 142 -2.18 6.47 4.28
N LYS A 143 -2.64 7.54 3.62
CA LYS A 143 -3.57 8.52 4.21
C LYS A 143 -4.92 7.88 4.55
N ALA A 144 -5.37 6.86 3.83
CA ALA A 144 -6.59 6.11 4.15
C ALA A 144 -6.52 5.36 5.49
N THR A 145 -5.33 5.21 6.08
CA THR A 145 -5.18 4.65 7.44
C THR A 145 -5.58 5.63 8.55
N ILE A 146 -5.73 6.92 8.22
CA ILE A 146 -6.19 7.93 9.18
C ILE A 146 -7.66 7.64 9.50
N PRO A 147 -8.03 7.42 10.77
CA PRO A 147 -9.41 7.21 11.15
C PRO A 147 -10.27 8.43 10.80
N TYR A 148 -11.41 8.19 10.14
CA TYR A 148 -12.42 9.21 9.91
C TYR A 148 -13.18 9.48 11.21
N PHE A 149 -13.00 10.67 11.78
CA PHE A 149 -13.81 11.14 12.91
C PHE A 149 -14.82 12.18 12.41
N SER A 150 -16.11 11.84 12.42
CA SER A 150 -17.20 12.81 12.26
C SER A 150 -17.74 13.18 13.65
N TRP A 151 -17.43 14.38 14.10
CA TRP A 151 -18.10 14.97 15.27
C TRP A 151 -19.44 15.52 14.82
N GLY A 152 -20.53 14.82 15.15
CA GLY A 152 -21.89 15.26 14.86
C GLY A 152 -22.65 15.55 16.14
N ILE A 153 -23.38 16.67 16.17
CA ILE A 153 -24.42 16.90 17.19
C ILE A 153 -25.71 16.34 16.59
N SER A 154 -26.23 15.26 17.17
CA SER A 154 -27.54 14.73 16.80
C SER A 154 -28.61 15.76 17.15
N GLN A 155 -29.27 16.37 16.17
CA GLN A 155 -30.49 17.12 16.44
C GLN A 155 -31.59 16.12 16.81
N SER A 156 -31.97 16.10 18.09
CA SER A 156 -33.18 15.40 18.53
C SER A 156 -34.40 16.12 17.95
N LEU A 157 -35.14 15.42 17.09
CA LEU A 157 -36.52 15.75 16.69
C LEU A 157 -37.48 15.48 17.85
#